data_AF-A0A946EEV8-F1
#
_entry.id   AF-A0A946EEV8-F1
#
_cell.length_a   1.000
_cell.length_b   1.000
_cell.length_c   1.000
_cell.angle_alpha   90.00
_cell.angle_beta   90.00
_cell.angle_gamma   90.00
#
_symmetry.space_group_name_H-M   'P 1'
#
loop_
_entity.id
_entity.type
_entity.pdbx_description
1 polymer ?
#
loop_
_entity_poly.entity_id
_entity_poly.type
_entity_poly.pdbx_seq_one_letter_code
_entity_poly.pdbx_strand_id
1 'polypeptide(L)'
;MTQTDTKDRVVIFDTTLRDGEQSPGATMTHDEKLEIAELLDEMGVDIIEAGFPIASEGDFNAVSEIAERSKSSVICGLARANFGDIDRCWDAVKHAKKPRIHTFIGTSPLHRAIPNLDMDQMA
;
A
#
# COMPACT_ATOMS: atom_id res chain seq x y z
N MET A 1 26.82 -5.05 21.78
CA MET A 1 25.68 -5.12 20.85
C MET A 1 24.44 -5.32 21.68
N THR A 2 23.71 -4.25 21.98
CA THR A 2 22.45 -4.30 22.72
C THR A 2 21.39 -4.90 21.80
N GLN A 3 20.86 -6.07 22.17
CA GLN A 3 19.63 -6.59 21.59
C GLN A 3 18.52 -5.59 21.90
N THR A 4 17.96 -4.96 20.88
CA THR A 4 16.72 -4.18 21.01
C THR A 4 15.58 -5.18 21.11
N ASP A 5 15.03 -5.30 22.33
CA ASP A 5 13.83 -6.08 22.60
C ASP A 5 12.70 -5.56 21.69
N THR A 6 12.20 -6.40 20.79
CA THR A 6 11.23 -6.00 19.75
C THR A 6 9.83 -5.73 20.31
N LYS A 7 9.60 -5.94 21.62
CA LYS A 7 8.28 -5.89 22.24
C LYS A 7 7.66 -4.50 22.33
N ASP A 8 8.48 -3.45 22.42
CA ASP A 8 7.98 -2.07 22.60
C ASP A 8 8.06 -1.22 21.32
N ARG A 9 8.47 -1.82 20.19
CA ARG A 9 8.63 -1.09 18.92
C ARG A 9 7.27 -0.90 18.24
N VAL A 10 6.82 0.34 18.15
CA VAL A 10 5.69 0.72 17.28
C VAL A 10 6.17 0.77 15.83
N VAL A 11 5.40 0.16 14.94
CA VAL A 11 5.65 0.16 13.49
C VAL A 11 4.83 1.28 12.85
N ILE A 12 5.47 2.12 12.05
CA ILE A 12 4.82 3.24 11.38
C ILE A 12 4.42 2.82 9.96
N PHE A 13 3.11 2.68 9.74
CA PHE A 13 2.52 2.47 8.44
C PHE A 13 2.00 3.82 7.93
N ASP A 14 2.65 4.37 6.91
CA ASP A 14 2.25 5.62 6.25
C ASP A 14 1.37 5.34 5.02
N THR A 15 0.24 6.03 4.92
CA THR A 15 -0.72 5.94 3.80
C THR A 15 -0.84 7.26 3.04
N THR A 16 0.13 8.17 3.14
CA THR A 16 0.07 9.50 2.53
C THR A 16 -0.14 9.41 1.03
N LEU A 17 0.59 8.50 0.36
CA LEU A 17 0.56 8.30 -1.09
C LEU A 17 -0.67 7.53 -1.61
N ARG A 18 -1.54 7.05 -0.71
CA ARG A 18 -2.76 6.32 -1.08
C ARG A 18 -4.01 6.96 -0.50
N ASP A 19 -4.16 6.90 0.83
CA ASP A 19 -5.34 7.43 1.51
C ASP A 19 -5.28 8.96 1.61
N GLY A 20 -4.08 9.52 1.79
CA GLY A 20 -3.86 10.96 1.79
C GLY A 20 -4.21 11.61 0.45
N GLU A 21 -3.71 11.05 -0.65
CA GLU A 21 -3.97 11.52 -2.02
C GLU A 21 -5.47 11.56 -2.38
N GLN A 22 -6.29 10.67 -1.81
CA GLN A 22 -7.74 10.66 -2.05
C GLN A 22 -8.47 11.87 -1.46
N SER A 23 -7.79 12.70 -0.67
CA SER A 23 -8.35 13.96 -0.16
C SER A 23 -8.59 14.96 -1.29
N PRO A 24 -9.73 15.68 -1.31
CA PRO A 24 -10.00 16.70 -2.31
C PRO A 24 -8.87 17.74 -2.40
N GLY A 25 -8.31 17.93 -3.60
CA GLY A 25 -7.21 18.87 -3.83
C GLY A 25 -5.81 18.38 -3.45
N ALA A 26 -5.67 17.11 -3.03
CA ALA A 26 -4.39 16.48 -2.71
C ALA A 26 -3.91 15.48 -3.76
N THR A 27 -4.48 15.51 -4.97
CA THR A 27 -4.05 14.65 -6.08
C THR A 27 -2.60 14.93 -6.41
N MET A 28 -1.80 13.88 -6.51
CA MET A 28 -0.37 13.97 -6.77
C MET A 28 -0.07 13.54 -8.20
N THR A 29 0.87 14.22 -8.82
CA THR A 29 1.51 13.74 -10.05
C THR A 29 2.44 12.57 -9.73
N HIS A 30 2.82 11.82 -10.76
CA HIS A 30 3.77 10.72 -10.65
C HIS A 30 5.08 11.16 -9.97
N ASP A 31 5.64 12.29 -10.39
CA ASP A 31 6.91 12.80 -9.86
C ASP A 31 6.78 13.25 -8.39
N GLU A 32 5.65 13.88 -8.02
CA GLU A 32 5.39 14.24 -6.61
C GLU A 32 5.27 13.00 -5.71
N LYS A 33 4.66 11.92 -6.21
CA LYS A 33 4.61 10.65 -5.47
C LYS A 33 6.01 10.08 -5.24
N LEU A 34 6.88 10.12 -6.24
CA LEU A 34 8.26 9.65 -6.12
C LEU A 34 9.05 10.48 -5.10
N GLU A 35 8.95 11.80 -5.17
CA GLU A 35 9.63 12.70 -4.24
C GLU A 35 9.20 12.45 -2.79
N ILE A 36 7.89 12.36 -2.54
CA ILE A 36 7.35 12.07 -1.21
C ILE A 36 7.75 10.67 -0.74
N ALA A 37 7.73 9.66 -1.62
CA ALA A 37 8.14 8.30 -1.26
C ALA A 37 9.63 8.23 -0.85
N GLU A 38 10.50 8.93 -1.58
CA GLU A 38 11.93 9.04 -1.25
C GLU A 38 12.12 9.73 0.11
N LEU A 39 11.39 10.81 0.38
CA LEU A 39 11.42 11.50 1.68
C LEU A 39 10.97 10.58 2.83
N LEU A 40 9.89 9.83 2.65
CA LEU A 40 9.38 8.90 3.67
C LEU A 40 10.37 7.76 3.95
N ASP A 41 11.02 7.22 2.91
CA ASP A 41 12.06 6.18 3.05
C ASP A 41 13.30 6.72 3.77
N GLU A 42 13.74 7.94 3.45
CA GLU A 42 14.86 8.61 4.11
C GLU A 42 14.56 8.97 5.57
N MET A 43 13.31 9.34 5.88
CA MET A 43 12.82 9.57 7.25
C MET A 43 12.78 8.28 8.08
N GLY A 44 12.88 7.10 7.45
CA GLY A 44 12.91 5.81 8.14
C GLY A 44 11.52 5.28 8.51
N VAL A 45 10.48 5.64 7.74
CA VAL A 45 9.14 5.05 7.88
C VAL A 45 9.21 3.55 7.64
N ASP A 46 8.51 2.75 8.45
CA ASP A 46 8.59 1.29 8.32
C ASP A 46 7.94 0.78 7.03
N ILE A 47 6.73 1.25 6.74
CA ILE A 47 5.92 0.82 5.59
C ILE A 47 5.34 2.05 4.92
N ILE A 48 5.49 2.12 3.60
CA ILE A 48 4.91 3.15 2.75
C ILE A 48 3.87 2.48 1.84
N GLU A 49 2.61 2.83 2.00
CA GLU A 49 1.56 2.42 1.05
C GLU A 49 1.54 3.39 -0.13
N ALA A 50 2.16 2.94 -1.22
CA ALA A 50 2.51 3.76 -2.38
C ALA A 50 1.36 3.99 -3.37
N GLY A 51 0.22 3.31 -3.18
CA GLY A 51 -0.95 3.48 -4.05
C GLY A 51 -1.84 2.25 -4.16
N PHE A 52 -2.73 2.28 -5.16
CA PHE A 52 -3.65 1.19 -5.49
C PHE A 52 -3.44 0.73 -6.95
N PRO A 53 -2.56 -0.25 -7.20
CA PRO A 53 -2.05 -0.54 -8.55
C PRO A 53 -3.10 -0.93 -9.62
N ILE A 54 -4.25 -1.47 -9.23
CA ILE A 54 -5.32 -1.80 -10.18
C ILE A 54 -6.12 -0.58 -10.64
N ALA A 55 -6.04 0.54 -9.92
CA ALA A 55 -6.91 1.68 -10.13
C ALA A 55 -6.64 2.37 -11.47
N SER A 56 -5.37 2.43 -11.88
CA SER A 56 -4.95 2.98 -13.16
C SER A 56 -3.54 2.49 -13.54
N GLU A 57 -3.17 2.63 -14.81
CA GLU A 57 -1.78 2.43 -15.23
C GLU A 57 -0.83 3.44 -14.56
N GLY A 58 -1.31 4.65 -14.26
CA GLY A 58 -0.54 5.66 -13.55
C GLY A 58 -0.17 5.20 -12.13
N ASP A 59 -1.13 4.67 -11.39
CA ASP A 59 -0.89 4.12 -10.05
C ASP A 59 0.04 2.90 -10.09
N PHE A 60 -0.14 2.01 -11.08
CA PHE A 60 0.77 0.89 -11.25
C PHE A 60 2.21 1.34 -11.48
N ASN A 61 2.41 2.27 -12.42
CA ASN A 61 3.75 2.77 -12.76
C ASN A 61 4.38 3.50 -11.57
N ALA A 62 3.62 4.33 -10.85
CA ALA A 62 4.10 5.01 -9.65
C ALA A 62 4.53 4.00 -8.57
N VAL A 63 3.70 3.01 -8.26
CA VAL A 63 4.03 1.99 -7.25
C VAL A 63 5.23 1.15 -7.67
N SER A 64 5.32 0.77 -8.95
CA SER A 64 6.45 -0.01 -9.47
C SER A 64 7.76 0.76 -9.38
N GLU A 65 7.75 2.05 -9.73
CA GLU A 65 8.96 2.87 -9.69
C GLU A 65 9.38 3.21 -8.24
N ILE A 66 8.42 3.47 -7.35
CA ILE A 66 8.69 3.61 -5.90
C ILE A 66 9.30 2.31 -5.36
N ALA A 67 8.77 1.15 -5.77
CA ALA A 67 9.29 -0.15 -5.38
C ALA A 67 10.75 -0.34 -5.82
N GLU A 68 11.10 0.04 -7.04
CA GLU A 68 12.48 -0.03 -7.55
C GLU A 68 13.45 0.92 -6.82
N ARG A 69 12.99 2.13 -6.49
CA ARG A 69 13.84 3.19 -5.89
C ARG A 69 14.03 3.04 -4.38
N SER A 70 13.08 2.40 -3.69
CA SER A 70 13.10 2.26 -2.24
C SER A 70 14.34 1.49 -1.74
N LYS A 71 14.97 2.04 -0.70
CA LYS A 71 16.22 1.52 -0.14
C LYS A 71 15.96 0.66 1.09
N SER A 72 15.05 1.09 1.97
CA SER A 72 14.96 0.60 3.35
C SER A 72 13.55 0.18 3.77
N SER A 73 12.55 1.01 3.49
CA SER A 73 11.14 0.81 3.86
C SER A 73 10.52 -0.40 3.18
N VAL A 74 9.43 -0.90 3.76
CA VAL A 74 8.54 -1.86 3.10
C VAL A 74 7.65 -1.09 2.13
N ILE A 75 7.64 -1.48 0.87
CA ILE A 75 6.74 -0.87 -0.12
C ILE A 75 5.46 -1.70 -0.22
N CYS A 76 4.34 -1.03 0.02
CA CYS A 76 3.02 -1.64 0.11
C CYS A 76 2.11 -1.11 -1.01
N GLY A 77 1.39 -2.01 -1.67
CA GLY A 77 0.27 -1.65 -2.55
C GLY A 77 -1.05 -2.15 -1.96
N LEU A 78 -2.13 -1.38 -2.14
CA LEU A 78 -3.48 -1.81 -1.79
C LEU A 78 -4.03 -2.75 -2.88
N ALA A 79 -4.80 -3.77 -2.50
CA ALA A 79 -5.52 -4.65 -3.41
C ALA A 79 -6.91 -4.96 -2.82
N ARG A 80 -7.96 -5.09 -3.66
CA ARG A 80 -9.18 -5.74 -3.19
C ARG A 80 -8.93 -7.25 -3.04
N ALA A 81 -9.77 -7.92 -2.25
CA ALA A 81 -9.74 -9.37 -2.08
C ALA A 81 -10.24 -10.15 -3.32
N ASN A 82 -9.55 -10.01 -4.45
CA ASN A 82 -9.75 -10.82 -5.65
C ASN A 82 -8.41 -11.07 -6.37
N PHE A 83 -8.33 -12.15 -7.14
CA PHE A 83 -7.07 -12.59 -7.78
C PHE A 83 -6.46 -11.52 -8.70
N GLY A 84 -7.27 -10.87 -9.55
CA GLY A 84 -6.75 -9.88 -10.51
C GLY A 84 -6.11 -8.66 -9.85
N ASP A 85 -6.74 -8.15 -8.79
CA ASP A 85 -6.19 -7.05 -7.97
C ASP A 85 -4.89 -7.46 -7.27
N ILE A 86 -4.85 -8.68 -6.71
CA ILE A 86 -3.68 -9.20 -5.98
C ILE A 86 -2.51 -9.42 -6.93
N ASP A 87 -2.74 -10.04 -8.10
CA ASP A 87 -1.71 -10.29 -9.10
C ASP A 87 -1.15 -8.96 -9.64
N ARG A 88 -2.02 -8.00 -9.95
CA ARG A 88 -1.61 -6.66 -10.40
C ARG A 88 -0.80 -5.93 -9.33
N CYS A 89 -1.21 -6.05 -8.07
CA CYS A 89 -0.48 -5.44 -6.96
C CYS A 89 0.89 -6.08 -6.76
N TRP A 90 0.97 -7.41 -6.84
CA TRP A 90 2.24 -8.14 -6.81
C TRP A 90 3.18 -7.67 -7.91
N ASP A 91 2.67 -7.55 -9.14
CA ASP A 91 3.47 -7.08 -10.28
C ASP A 91 4.06 -5.68 -10.08
N ALA A 92 3.39 -4.81 -9.32
CA ALA A 92 3.90 -3.50 -9.00
C ALA A 92 4.97 -3.56 -7.89
N VAL A 93 4.67 -4.24 -6.78
CA VAL A 93 5.54 -4.17 -5.59
C VAL A 93 6.73 -5.13 -5.64
N LYS A 94 6.72 -6.17 -6.49
CA LYS A 94 7.76 -7.23 -6.55
C LYS A 94 9.19 -6.72 -6.75
N HIS A 95 9.34 -5.49 -7.24
CA HIS A 95 10.63 -4.85 -7.47
C HIS A 95 11.27 -4.31 -6.18
N ALA A 96 10.48 -4.13 -5.11
CA ALA A 96 10.98 -3.68 -3.82
C ALA A 96 11.79 -4.77 -3.12
N LYS A 97 12.81 -4.37 -2.35
CA LYS A 97 13.55 -5.29 -1.47
C LYS A 97 12.64 -5.96 -0.42
N LYS A 98 11.59 -5.25 -0.01
CA LYS A 98 10.60 -5.68 0.98
C LYS A 98 9.19 -5.37 0.45
N PRO A 99 8.64 -6.24 -0.41
CA PRO A 99 7.30 -6.04 -0.96
C PRO A 99 6.22 -6.37 0.08
N ARG A 100 5.10 -5.67 0.02
CA ARG A 100 3.89 -5.97 0.80
C ARG A 100 2.64 -5.74 -0.04
N ILE A 101 1.63 -6.58 0.17
CA ILE A 101 0.28 -6.38 -0.34
C ILE A 101 -0.64 -6.17 0.86
N HIS A 102 -1.39 -5.07 0.86
CA HIS A 102 -2.47 -4.81 1.81
C HIS A 102 -3.80 -5.13 1.11
N THR A 103 -4.44 -6.21 1.53
CA THR A 103 -5.77 -6.59 1.03
C THR A 103 -6.87 -6.15 1.98
N PHE A 104 -8.07 -5.94 1.47
CA PHE A 104 -9.23 -5.59 2.29
C PHE A 104 -10.55 -6.14 1.72
N ILE A 105 -11.53 -6.28 2.61
CA ILE A 105 -12.93 -6.56 2.28
C ILE A 105 -13.84 -5.85 3.30
N GLY A 106 -14.94 -5.26 2.83
CA GLY A 106 -15.85 -4.51 3.70
C GLY A 106 -16.74 -5.45 4.53
N THR A 107 -16.51 -5.54 5.84
CA THR A 107 -17.16 -6.54 6.71
C THR A 107 -18.39 -6.04 7.46
N SER A 108 -18.81 -4.79 7.31
CA SER A 108 -20.00 -4.28 8.02
C SER A 108 -21.30 -4.92 7.47
N PRO A 109 -22.39 -4.99 8.26
CA PRO A 109 -23.66 -5.54 7.78
C PRO A 109 -24.17 -4.88 6.50
N LEU A 110 -23.95 -3.56 6.36
CA LEU A 110 -24.30 -2.80 5.15
C LEU A 110 -23.46 -3.23 3.94
N HIS A 111 -22.15 -3.43 4.12
CA HIS A 111 -21.29 -3.90 3.03
C HIS A 111 -21.63 -5.32 2.59
N ARG A 112 -22.05 -6.20 3.52
CA ARG A 112 -22.46 -7.59 3.20
C ARG A 112 -23.78 -7.68 2.44
N ALA A 113 -24.71 -6.75 2.70
CA ALA A 113 -26.01 -6.74 2.04
C ALA A 113 -25.92 -6.42 0.54
N ILE A 114 -24.88 -5.71 0.09
CA ILE A 114 -24.69 -5.33 -1.31
C ILE A 114 -24.35 -6.55 -2.21
N PRO A 115 -23.31 -7.37 -1.90
CA PRO A 115 -22.99 -8.57 -2.65
C PRO A 115 -23.81 -9.79 -2.21
N ASN A 116 -24.65 -9.67 -1.16
CA ASN A 116 -25.43 -10.75 -0.56
C ASN A 116 -24.57 -11.95 -0.11
N LEU A 117 -23.49 -11.65 0.61
CA LEU A 117 -22.56 -12.65 1.16
C LEU A 117 -22.79 -12.84 2.66
N ASP A 118 -22.70 -14.09 3.12
CA ASP A 118 -22.59 -14.41 4.55
C ASP A 118 -21.13 -14.28 5.05
N MET A 119 -20.91 -14.46 6.36
CA MET A 119 -19.58 -14.30 6.97
C MET A 119 -18.57 -15.35 6.48
N ASP A 120 -19.03 -16.56 6.10
CA ASP A 120 -18.16 -17.64 5.65
C ASP A 120 -17.74 -17.40 4.19
N GLN A 121 -18.60 -16.77 3.40
CA GLN A 121 -18.33 -16.38 2.02
C GLN A 121 -17.46 -15.12 1.88
N MET A 122 -17.23 -14.39 2.98
CA MET A 122 -16.32 -13.24 3.03
C MET A 122 -14.86 -13.62 3.32
N ALA A 123 -14.61 -14.87 3.76
CA ALA A 123 -13.32 -15.34 4.24
C ALA A 123 -12.39 -15.82 3.11
#